data_AF-A0AA88GJ13-F1
#
_entry.id   AF-A0AA88GJ13-F1
#
_cell.length_a   1.000
_cell.length_b   1.000
_cell.length_c   1.000
_cell.angle_alpha   90.00
_cell.angle_beta   90.00
_cell.angle_gamma   90.00
#
_symmetry.space_group_name_H-M   'P 1'
#
loop_
_entity.id
_entity.type
_entity.pdbx_description
1 polymer ?
#
loop_
_entity_poly.entity_id
_entity_poly.type
_entity_poly.pdbx_seq_one_letter_code
_entity_poly.pdbx_strand_id
1 'polypeptide(L)'
;MKVLRKPVVILACLLLWIGIILFSVSVHSATLTPQQCEDLGFKSSELSCSTCKEFSLFLSEKKIIENCNNCCQDVTNQEKGESSSNATEKEFVSGVLYMCYCNIRSFPEIEGFMNNDAKKFRNLQVLQRQGVMPTLSMKRKDGSEESHLVSHWKIDEIKEFLNEKLLA
;
A
#
# COMPACT_ATOMS: atom_id res chain seq x y z
N MET A 1 -2.22 70.29 14.58
CA MET A 1 -2.74 69.44 13.47
C MET A 1 -1.96 68.13 13.43
N LYS A 2 -2.69 67.00 13.47
CA LYS A 2 -2.33 65.68 12.90
C LYS A 2 -1.09 65.02 13.54
N VAL A 3 -1.16 64.25 14.62
CA VAL A 3 -2.02 63.08 14.91
C VAL A 3 -2.25 62.16 13.69
N LEU A 4 -1.21 61.89 12.90
CA LEU A 4 -1.29 60.89 11.82
C LEU A 4 -0.10 59.92 11.74
N ARG A 5 0.87 60.00 12.66
CA ARG A 5 2.01 59.05 12.67
C ARG A 5 1.71 57.72 13.36
N LYS A 6 0.88 57.72 14.39
CA LYS A 6 0.52 56.50 15.15
C LYS A 6 -0.26 55.45 14.32
N PRO A 7 -1.31 55.79 13.55
CA PRO A 7 -2.07 54.78 12.81
C PRO A 7 -1.28 54.18 11.64
N VAL A 8 -0.38 54.95 11.00
CA VAL A 8 0.46 54.48 9.88
C VAL A 8 1.49 53.46 10.37
N VAL A 9 2.10 53.69 11.53
CA VAL A 9 3.06 52.74 12.13
C VAL A 9 2.36 51.46 12.58
N ILE A 10 1.14 51.56 13.13
CA ILE A 10 0.35 50.39 13.54
C ILE A 10 -0.06 49.57 12.32
N LEU A 11 -0.51 50.21 11.24
CA LEU A 11 -0.90 49.52 10.00
C LEU A 11 0.31 48.83 9.33
N ALA A 12 1.48 49.47 9.33
CA ALA A 12 2.71 48.89 8.81
C ALA A 12 3.19 47.68 9.64
N CYS A 13 3.10 47.76 10.97
CA CYS A 13 3.39 46.62 11.85
C CYS A 13 2.41 45.47 11.64
N LEU A 14 1.12 45.74 11.45
CA LEU A 14 0.12 44.71 11.18
C LEU A 14 0.34 44.03 9.82
N LEU A 15 0.70 44.79 8.78
CA LEU A 15 1.04 44.22 7.47
C LEU A 15 2.33 43.38 7.51
N LEU A 16 3.34 43.81 8.28
CA LEU A 16 4.54 43.02 8.53
C LEU A 16 4.23 41.72 9.28
N TRP A 17 3.36 41.77 10.29
CA TRP A 17 2.91 40.60 11.03
C TRP A 17 2.12 39.62 10.17
N ILE A 18 1.22 40.12 9.32
CA ILE A 18 0.46 39.30 8.36
C ILE A 18 1.41 38.66 7.34
N GLY A 19 2.43 39.37 6.86
CA GLY A 19 3.46 38.81 5.98
C GLY A 19 4.26 37.68 6.62
N ILE A 20 4.59 37.80 7.91
CA ILE A 20 5.28 36.74 8.68
C ILE A 20 4.37 35.52 8.88
N ILE A 21 3.08 35.70 9.15
CA ILE A 21 2.11 34.61 9.31
C ILE A 21 1.84 33.89 7.99
N LEU A 22 1.83 34.58 6.85
CA LEU A 22 1.65 33.95 5.54
C LEU A 22 2.88 33.14 5.10
N PHE A 23 4.09 33.47 5.59
CA PHE A 23 5.32 32.73 5.28
C PHE A 23 5.41 31.38 6.02
N SER A 24 4.84 31.27 7.22
CA SER A 24 4.86 30.04 8.03
C SER A 24 3.85 28.97 7.61
N VAL A 25 2.95 29.24 6.65
CA VAL A 25 1.98 28.25 6.13
C VAL A 25 2.57 27.35 5.04
N SER A 26 3.84 27.53 4.66
CA SER A 26 4.54 26.55 3.81
C SER A 26 5.14 25.41 4.65
N VAL A 27 4.30 24.69 5.40
CA VAL A 27 4.69 23.38 5.93
C VAL A 27 4.66 22.41 4.76
N HIS A 28 5.78 22.32 4.05
CA HIS A 28 6.06 21.21 3.17
C HIS A 28 6.05 19.94 4.04
N SER A 29 5.11 19.03 3.78
CA SER A 29 5.26 17.64 4.19
C SER A 29 6.52 17.13 3.50
N ALA A 30 7.64 17.15 4.20
CA ALA A 30 8.91 16.64 3.69
C ALA A 30 8.80 15.11 3.64
N THR A 31 8.39 14.59 2.48
CA THR A 31 8.46 13.17 2.20
C THR A 31 9.93 12.77 2.17
N LEU A 32 10.31 11.86 3.06
CA LEU A 32 11.66 11.30 3.07
C LEU A 32 11.86 10.46 1.80
N THR A 33 13.09 10.44 1.28
CA THR A 33 13.41 9.53 0.18
C THR A 33 13.32 8.08 0.66
N PRO A 34 13.04 7.10 -0.22
CA PRO A 34 12.98 5.69 0.16
C PRO A 34 14.23 5.21 0.90
N GLN A 35 15.41 5.67 0.46
CA GLN A 35 16.68 5.33 1.10
C GLN A 35 16.81 5.90 2.52
N GLN A 36 16.34 7.13 2.75
CA GLN A 36 16.31 7.71 4.10
C GLN A 36 15.33 6.98 5.03
N CYS A 37 14.23 6.47 4.48
CA CYS A 37 13.30 5.65 5.24
C CYS A 37 13.94 4.31 5.64
N GLU A 38 14.66 3.67 4.72
CA GLU A 38 15.40 2.45 5.00
C GLU A 38 16.48 2.65 6.08
N ASP A 39 17.21 3.77 6.03
CA ASP A 39 18.19 4.16 7.05
C ASP A 39 17.55 4.36 8.43
N LEU A 40 16.28 4.76 8.47
CA LEU A 40 15.47 4.87 9.69
C LEU A 40 14.77 3.56 10.08
N GLY A 41 14.96 2.48 9.31
CA GLY A 41 14.38 1.16 9.55
C GLY A 41 12.97 0.94 8.97
N PHE A 42 12.48 1.87 8.13
CA PHE A 42 11.17 1.80 7.50
C PHE A 42 11.27 1.39 6.02
N LYS A 43 10.50 0.37 5.64
CA LYS A 43 10.34 0.01 4.23
C LYS A 43 9.22 0.81 3.59
N SER A 44 9.57 1.91 2.92
CA SER A 44 8.59 2.86 2.37
C SER A 44 7.61 2.22 1.36
N SER A 45 8.02 1.20 0.59
CA SER A 45 7.15 0.50 -0.38
C SER A 45 6.11 -0.43 0.24
N GLU A 46 6.30 -0.85 1.50
CA GLU A 46 5.43 -1.79 2.21
C GLU A 46 4.65 -1.10 3.35
N LEU A 47 4.97 0.15 3.66
CA LEU A 47 4.46 0.87 4.84
C LEU A 47 3.24 1.73 4.50
N SER A 48 2.08 1.35 5.01
CA SER A 48 0.85 2.14 4.86
C SER A 48 0.68 3.17 6.00
N CYS A 49 0.11 4.33 5.70
CA CYS A 49 -0.09 5.37 6.72
C CYS A 49 -1.17 5.00 7.76
N SER A 50 -2.07 4.07 7.45
CA SER A 50 -3.00 3.51 8.44
C SER A 50 -2.25 2.70 9.51
N THR A 51 -1.21 1.96 9.13
CA THR A 51 -0.33 1.25 10.06
C THR A 51 0.37 2.23 11.01
N CYS A 52 0.91 3.36 10.50
CA CYS A 52 1.52 4.39 11.34
C CYS A 52 0.53 5.00 12.35
N LYS A 53 -0.73 5.17 11.94
CA LYS A 53 -1.80 5.69 12.81
C LYS A 53 -2.15 4.70 13.92
N GLU A 54 -2.28 3.42 13.62
CA GLU A 54 -2.53 2.39 14.64
C GLU A 54 -1.33 2.25 15.59
N PHE A 55 -0.11 2.28 15.04
CA PHE A 55 1.13 2.22 15.79
C PHE A 55 1.25 3.38 16.80
N SER A 56 0.74 4.56 16.47
CA SER A 56 0.72 5.73 17.36
C SER A 56 -0.12 5.54 18.63
N LEU A 57 -1.01 4.54 18.66
CA LEU A 57 -1.83 4.23 19.84
C LEU A 57 -1.06 3.44 20.91
N PHE A 58 0.00 2.73 20.51
CA PHE A 58 0.74 1.82 21.37
C PHE A 58 2.14 2.32 21.72
N LEU A 59 2.71 3.24 20.92
CA LEU A 59 4.02 3.82 21.16
C LEU A 59 3.96 5.27 21.61
N SER A 60 4.72 5.56 22.66
CA SER A 60 4.84 6.92 23.21
C SER A 60 5.95 7.76 22.54
N GLU A 61 6.79 7.13 21.71
CA GLU A 61 7.94 7.81 21.09
C GLU A 61 7.52 8.59 19.85
N LYS A 62 7.29 9.89 20.05
CA LYS A 62 6.83 10.83 19.02
C LYS A 62 7.72 10.85 17.77
N LYS A 63 9.04 10.71 17.96
CA LYS A 63 10.02 10.74 16.85
C LYS A 63 9.84 9.57 15.89
N ILE A 64 9.54 8.38 16.42
CA ILE A 64 9.31 7.19 15.59
C ILE A 64 8.00 7.33 14.82
N ILE A 65 6.95 7.84 15.46
CA ILE A 65 5.65 8.09 14.81
C ILE A 65 5.80 9.12 13.69
N GLU A 66 6.55 10.19 13.93
CA GLU A 66 6.86 11.21 12.93
C GLU A 66 7.63 10.63 11.74
N ASN A 67 8.68 9.85 11.99
CA ASN A 67 9.42 9.16 10.94
C ASN A 67 8.54 8.17 10.16
N CYS A 68 7.65 7.43 10.84
CA CYS A 68 6.69 6.53 10.21
C CYS A 68 5.77 7.30 9.26
N ASN A 69 5.19 8.41 9.72
CA ASN A 69 4.30 9.25 8.92
C ASN A 69 5.03 9.90 7.73
N ASN A 70 6.33 10.19 7.86
CA ASN A 70 7.14 10.73 6.77
C ASN A 70 7.60 9.68 5.75
N CYS A 71 7.42 8.40 6.06
CA CYS A 71 7.86 7.26 5.24
C CYS A 71 6.72 6.42 4.66
N CYS A 72 5.49 6.61 5.14
CA CYS A 72 4.33 5.85 4.74
C CYS A 72 3.68 6.37 3.45
N GLN A 73 2.93 5.51 2.80
CA GLN A 73 2.14 5.86 1.62
C GLN A 73 0.65 5.98 1.99
N ASP A 74 0.06 7.13 1.68
CA ASP A 74 -1.37 7.36 1.79
C ASP A 74 -2.05 6.79 0.54
N VAL A 75 -2.67 5.61 0.70
CA VAL A 75 -3.53 4.97 -0.30
C VAL A 75 -4.75 5.83 -0.70
N THR A 76 -4.95 7.00 -0.09
CA THR A 76 -6.06 7.91 -0.38
C THR A 76 -5.70 9.12 -1.25
N ASN A 77 -4.42 9.41 -1.51
CA ASN A 77 -4.02 10.54 -2.38
C ASN A 77 -2.69 10.30 -3.13
N GLN A 78 -2.49 9.10 -3.69
CA GLN A 78 -1.38 8.85 -4.62
C GLN A 78 -1.84 8.81 -6.08
N GLU A 79 -2.46 9.91 -6.52
CA GLU A 79 -2.41 10.32 -7.93
C GLU A 79 -1.24 11.29 -8.12
N LYS A 80 -0.04 10.74 -8.33
CA LYS A 80 1.11 11.34 -9.07
C LYS A 80 2.42 10.81 -8.50
N GLY A 81 2.94 9.80 -9.18
CA GLY A 81 4.26 9.24 -8.94
C GLY A 81 4.33 7.82 -9.46
N GLU A 82 4.12 7.68 -10.77
CA GLU A 82 4.41 6.46 -11.53
C GLU A 82 3.85 5.16 -10.96
N SER A 83 2.53 5.04 -10.96
CA SER A 83 1.90 3.76 -11.19
C SER A 83 0.66 4.00 -12.04
N SER A 84 0.71 3.40 -13.23
CA SER A 84 -0.25 3.54 -14.31
C SER A 84 -1.68 3.37 -13.82
N SER A 85 -2.42 4.48 -13.73
CA SER A 85 -3.88 4.50 -13.80
C SER A 85 -4.31 4.29 -15.25
N ASN A 86 -3.95 3.14 -15.82
CA ASN A 86 -4.68 2.53 -16.91
C ASN A 86 -5.36 1.32 -16.32
N ALA A 87 -6.61 1.04 -16.71
CA ALA A 87 -7.29 -0.22 -16.40
C ALA A 87 -6.27 -1.36 -16.46
N THR A 88 -5.92 -1.92 -15.29
CA THR A 88 -4.69 -2.67 -15.11
C THR A 88 -4.73 -3.82 -16.09
N GLU A 89 -3.88 -3.76 -17.12
CA GLU A 89 -3.86 -4.80 -18.12
C GLU A 89 -3.61 -6.11 -17.39
N LYS A 90 -4.53 -7.06 -17.54
CA LYS A 90 -4.44 -8.35 -16.87
C LYS A 90 -3.08 -8.96 -17.19
N GLU A 91 -2.30 -9.10 -16.12
CA GLU A 91 -0.85 -9.25 -16.13
C GLU A 91 -0.43 -10.70 -16.39
N PHE A 92 -1.25 -11.65 -15.91
CA PHE A 92 -0.97 -13.07 -15.99
C PHE A 92 -1.85 -13.77 -17.03
N VAL A 93 -1.21 -14.60 -17.86
CA VAL A 93 -1.87 -15.43 -18.89
C VAL A 93 -2.43 -16.72 -18.34
N SER A 94 -1.83 -17.25 -17.28
CA SER A 94 -2.27 -18.49 -16.62
C SER A 94 -1.78 -18.53 -15.19
N GLY A 95 -2.49 -19.25 -14.33
CA GLY A 95 -2.12 -19.50 -12.95
C GLY A 95 -2.23 -20.99 -12.59
N VAL A 96 -1.44 -21.43 -11.61
CA VAL A 96 -1.50 -22.76 -11.01
C VAL A 96 -1.52 -22.61 -9.49
N LEU A 97 -2.59 -23.06 -8.85
CA LEU A 97 -2.66 -23.25 -7.41
C LEU A 97 -2.06 -24.62 -7.06
N TYR A 98 -0.83 -24.60 -6.53
CA TYR A 98 -0.21 -25.78 -5.95
C TYR A 98 -0.69 -25.98 -4.53
N MET A 99 -1.08 -27.21 -4.21
CA MET A 99 -1.56 -27.58 -2.89
C MET A 99 -1.10 -29.00 -2.52
N CYS A 100 -0.89 -29.27 -1.22
CA CYS A 100 -0.79 -30.64 -0.73
C CYS A 100 -2.06 -31.09 -0.01
N TYR A 101 -2.72 -32.11 -0.52
CA TYR A 101 -3.87 -32.76 0.13
C TYR A 101 -3.49 -33.47 1.42
N CYS A 102 -2.19 -33.76 1.62
CA CYS A 102 -1.66 -34.23 2.89
C CYS A 102 -1.96 -33.27 4.06
N ASN A 103 -2.12 -31.98 3.79
CA ASN A 103 -2.33 -30.95 4.80
C ASN A 103 -3.55 -30.04 4.53
N ILE A 104 -4.50 -30.48 3.69
CA ILE A 104 -5.64 -29.64 3.28
C ILE A 104 -6.51 -29.18 4.44
N ARG A 105 -6.66 -30.02 5.47
CA ARG A 105 -7.43 -29.72 6.69
C ARG A 105 -6.89 -28.52 7.47
N SER A 106 -5.62 -28.15 7.27
CA SER A 106 -5.03 -26.95 7.88
C SER A 106 -5.35 -25.66 7.13
N PHE A 107 -5.95 -25.73 5.94
CA PHE A 107 -6.23 -24.58 5.07
C PHE A 107 -7.69 -24.59 4.58
N PRO A 108 -8.67 -24.44 5.48
CA PRO A 108 -10.10 -24.52 5.13
C PRO A 108 -10.53 -23.46 4.10
N GLU A 109 -9.95 -22.26 4.14
CA GLU A 109 -10.20 -21.21 3.13
C GLU A 109 -9.78 -21.66 1.73
N ILE A 110 -8.60 -22.29 1.61
CA ILE A 110 -8.07 -22.79 0.33
C ILE A 110 -8.90 -23.96 -0.18
N GLU A 111 -9.27 -24.88 0.70
CA GLU A 111 -10.17 -25.98 0.35
C GLU A 111 -11.53 -25.47 -0.13
N GLY A 112 -12.09 -24.48 0.57
CA GLY A 112 -13.33 -23.82 0.19
C GLY A 112 -13.25 -23.18 -1.21
N PHE A 113 -12.19 -22.43 -1.47
CA PHE A 113 -11.94 -21.83 -2.78
C PHE A 113 -11.83 -22.90 -3.90
N MET A 114 -11.02 -23.94 -3.68
CA MET A 114 -10.82 -25.01 -4.65
C MET A 114 -12.12 -25.71 -5.05
N ASN A 115 -12.98 -25.98 -4.08
CA ASN A 115 -14.21 -26.73 -4.29
C ASN A 115 -15.31 -25.89 -4.96
N ASN A 116 -15.38 -24.60 -4.66
CA ASN A 116 -16.53 -23.76 -5.03
C ASN A 116 -16.23 -22.70 -6.11
N ASP A 117 -15.01 -22.19 -6.16
CA ASP A 117 -14.70 -20.97 -6.92
C ASP A 117 -13.61 -21.18 -7.99
N ALA A 118 -12.63 -22.05 -7.77
CA ALA A 118 -11.50 -22.22 -8.69
C ALA A 118 -11.94 -22.51 -10.13
N LYS A 119 -13.01 -23.29 -10.32
CA LYS A 119 -13.57 -23.64 -11.64
C LYS A 119 -14.12 -22.44 -12.43
N LYS A 120 -14.37 -21.30 -11.76
CA LYS A 120 -14.84 -20.06 -12.40
C LYS A 120 -13.71 -19.36 -13.16
N PHE A 121 -12.44 -19.67 -12.86
CA PHE A 121 -11.27 -19.08 -13.48
C PHE A 121 -10.69 -20.03 -14.53
N ARG A 122 -10.99 -19.79 -15.82
CA ARG A 122 -10.60 -20.71 -16.92
C ARG A 122 -9.10 -20.90 -17.07
N ASN A 123 -8.33 -19.85 -16.80
CA ASN A 123 -6.87 -19.87 -16.90
C ASN A 123 -6.18 -20.24 -15.58
N LEU A 124 -6.92 -20.74 -14.59
CA LEU A 124 -6.38 -21.25 -13.33
C LEU A 124 -6.47 -22.78 -13.29
N GLN A 125 -5.37 -23.43 -12.94
CA GLN A 125 -5.32 -24.85 -12.66
C GLN A 125 -5.08 -25.10 -11.18
N VAL A 126 -5.56 -26.22 -10.66
CA VAL A 126 -5.27 -26.67 -9.30
C VAL A 126 -4.48 -27.97 -9.38
N LEU A 127 -3.25 -27.97 -8.88
CA LEU A 127 -2.35 -29.12 -8.95
C LEU A 127 -1.91 -29.59 -7.57
N GLN A 128 -1.97 -30.89 -7.37
CA GLN A 128 -1.49 -31.55 -6.17
C GLN A 128 0.03 -31.72 -6.22
N ARG A 129 0.74 -31.22 -5.20
CA ARG A 129 2.17 -31.48 -4.96
C ARG A 129 2.40 -31.86 -3.50
N GLN A 130 3.28 -32.84 -3.27
CA GLN A 130 3.58 -33.29 -1.92
C GLN A 130 4.43 -32.25 -1.17
N GLY A 131 4.09 -31.98 0.09
CA GLY A 131 4.86 -31.13 0.98
C GLY A 131 4.83 -29.62 0.68
N VAL A 132 4.05 -29.17 -0.31
CA VAL A 132 3.93 -27.74 -0.62
C VAL A 132 2.88 -27.07 0.27
N MET A 133 3.16 -25.85 0.68
CA MET A 133 2.13 -24.94 1.18
C MET A 133 1.23 -24.45 0.02
N PRO A 134 -0.02 -24.07 0.29
CA PRO A 134 -0.87 -23.41 -0.70
C PRO A 134 -0.12 -22.26 -1.39
N THR A 135 0.14 -22.39 -2.68
CA THR A 135 0.95 -21.44 -3.45
C THR A 135 0.32 -21.18 -4.81
N LEU A 136 0.07 -19.92 -5.15
CA LEU A 136 -0.32 -19.50 -6.48
C LEU A 136 0.93 -19.19 -7.32
N SER A 137 1.15 -19.96 -8.37
CA SER A 137 2.18 -19.70 -9.38
C SER A 137 1.54 -19.07 -10.61
N MET A 138 1.92 -17.85 -10.93
CA MET A 138 1.31 -17.00 -11.94
C MET A 138 2.29 -16.78 -13.09
N LYS A 139 1.87 -17.07 -14.32
CA LYS A 139 2.70 -16.95 -15.52
C LYS A 139 2.32 -15.72 -16.33
N ARG A 140 3.33 -14.94 -16.72
CA ARG A 140 3.20 -13.72 -17.53
C ARG A 140 3.30 -14.03 -19.02
N LYS A 141 2.99 -13.04 -19.87
CA LYS A 141 3.05 -13.16 -21.34
C LYS A 141 4.46 -13.48 -21.86
N ASP A 142 5.48 -12.95 -21.21
CA ASP A 142 6.90 -13.18 -21.54
C ASP A 142 7.40 -14.57 -21.10
N GLY A 143 6.55 -15.35 -20.43
CA GLY A 143 6.87 -16.67 -19.92
C GLY A 143 7.48 -16.68 -18.52
N SER A 144 7.74 -15.53 -17.90
CA SER A 144 8.19 -15.46 -16.52
C SER A 144 7.09 -15.92 -15.55
N GLU A 145 7.51 -16.50 -14.42
CA GLU A 145 6.62 -17.04 -13.39
C GLU A 145 6.89 -16.36 -12.05
N GLU A 146 5.81 -15.99 -11.37
CA GLU A 146 5.81 -15.39 -10.03
C GLU A 146 5.04 -16.31 -9.07
N SER A 147 5.46 -16.40 -7.81
CA SER A 147 4.83 -17.28 -6.82
C SER A 147 4.39 -16.53 -5.58
N HIS A 148 3.14 -16.74 -5.18
CA HIS A 148 2.54 -16.15 -3.98
C HIS A 148 2.15 -17.25 -3.00
N LEU A 149 2.65 -17.15 -1.77
CA LEU A 149 2.22 -18.00 -0.67
C LEU A 149 0.84 -17.53 -0.20
N VAL A 150 -0.19 -18.36 -0.40
CA VAL A 150 -1.58 -17.98 -0.11
C VAL A 150 -2.14 -18.70 1.12
N SER A 151 -1.29 -19.33 1.93
CA SER A 151 -1.69 -20.13 3.10
C SER A 151 -2.55 -19.38 4.12
N HIS A 152 -2.46 -18.05 4.15
CA HIS A 152 -3.20 -17.18 5.07
C HIS A 152 -4.25 -16.29 4.39
N TRP A 153 -4.45 -16.45 3.08
CA TRP A 153 -5.39 -15.62 2.34
C TRP A 153 -6.82 -16.12 2.55
N LYS A 154 -7.76 -15.19 2.56
CA LYS A 154 -9.20 -15.49 2.54
C LYS A 154 -9.66 -15.80 1.12
N ILE A 155 -10.80 -16.50 1.00
CA ILE A 155 -11.41 -16.80 -0.31
C ILE A 155 -11.61 -15.54 -1.15
N ASP A 156 -12.09 -14.45 -0.56
CA ASP A 156 -12.35 -13.20 -1.28
C ASP A 156 -11.07 -12.51 -1.76
N GLU A 157 -9.99 -12.54 -0.97
CA GLU A 157 -8.68 -12.00 -1.36
C GLU A 157 -8.10 -12.76 -2.56
N ILE A 158 -8.22 -14.09 -2.57
CA ILE A 158 -7.81 -14.93 -3.71
C ILE A 158 -8.61 -14.57 -4.96
N LYS A 159 -9.93 -14.44 -4.83
CA LYS A 159 -10.81 -14.09 -5.95
C LYS A 159 -10.53 -12.70 -6.49
N GLU A 160 -10.34 -11.72 -5.61
CA GLU A 160 -10.00 -10.35 -5.97
C GLU A 160 -8.71 -10.31 -6.77
N PHE A 161 -7.64 -10.90 -6.23
CA PHE A 161 -6.35 -11.01 -6.92
C PHE A 161 -6.48 -11.63 -8.31
N LEU A 162 -7.20 -12.76 -8.43
CA LEU A 162 -7.37 -13.44 -9.71
C LEU A 162 -8.25 -12.62 -10.69
N ASN A 163 -9.29 -11.95 -10.22
CA ASN A 163 -10.15 -11.13 -11.08
C ASN A 163 -9.39 -9.93 -11.67
N GLU A 164 -8.55 -9.29 -10.85
CA GLU A 164 -7.74 -8.14 -11.25
C GLU A 164 -6.57 -8.55 -12.13
N LYS A 165 -5.86 -9.62 -11.78
CA LYS A 165 -4.54 -9.93 -12.35
C LYS A 165 -4.54 -11.06 -13.39
N LEU A 166 -5.48 -12.00 -13.32
CA LEU A 166 -5.51 -13.15 -14.22
C LEU A 166 -6.42 -12.91 -15.43
N LEU A 167 -5.88 -13.10 -16.63
CA LEU A 167 -6.61 -13.13 -17.90
C LEU A 167 -7.78 -14.11 -17.82
N ALA A 168 -8.98 -13.68 -18.27
CA ALA A 168 -10.22 -14.45 -18.17
C ALA A 168 -10.42 -15.45 -19.32
#